data_AF-A0A1T4L3Z9-F1
#
_entry.id   AF-A0A1T4L3Z9-F1
#
_cell.length_a   1.000
_cell.length_b   1.000
_cell.length_c   1.000
_cell.angle_alpha   90.00
_cell.angle_beta   90.00
_cell.angle_gamma   90.00
#
_symmetry.space_group_name_H-M   'P 1'
#
loop_
_entity.id
_entity.type
_entity.pdbx_description
1 polymer ?
#
loop_
_entity_poly.entity_id
_entity_poly.type
_entity_poly.pdbx_seq_one_letter_code
_entity_poly.pdbx_strand_id
1 'polypeptide(L)'
;MELPAVVDTLVKRYEHNALLRALVQLIPLSIGSAVDTAVITKVQSIRAERMRVFFDELANGNQELSPELIDNNDFLHCFFATSEVALKTHRAEKIRYFARLLLGATVEGRFSSVDEYEEYLYILDELSYRELSVLLLLDEYETRFPILEGESDCQTFIRFWPEFSEELSTRYSIPDDEKNTFLDRLGRSGCFATFVGVYLGGVYGQGKTTPRLQRIKTLILR
;
A
#
# COMPACT_ATOMS: atom_id res chain seq x y z
N MET A 1 26.78 10.43 20.27
CA MET A 1 26.45 10.37 18.83
C MET A 1 25.31 11.35 18.63
N GLU A 2 25.58 12.53 18.05
CA GLU A 2 24.53 13.51 17.79
C GLU A 2 23.56 12.93 16.75
N LEU A 3 22.27 12.96 17.06
CA LEU A 3 21.22 12.58 16.11
C LEU A 3 21.20 13.63 14.98
N PRO A 4 20.97 13.25 13.72
CA PRO A 4 20.78 14.22 12.65
C PRO A 4 19.66 15.20 13.04
N ALA A 5 19.81 16.50 12.76
CA ALA A 5 18.84 17.55 13.14
C ALA A 5 17.38 17.24 12.72
N VAL A 6 17.22 16.45 11.65
CA VAL A 6 15.93 15.90 11.18
C VAL A 6 15.30 14.94 12.20
N VAL A 7 16.09 14.02 12.76
CA VAL A 7 15.63 13.04 13.77
C VAL A 7 15.19 13.79 15.01
N ASP A 8 15.96 14.78 15.48
CA ASP A 8 15.59 15.60 16.64
C ASP A 8 14.26 16.33 16.44
N THR A 9 14.00 16.82 15.23
CA THR A 9 12.73 17.49 14.89
C THR A 9 11.55 16.52 14.96
N LEU A 10 11.71 15.30 14.44
CA LEU A 10 10.68 14.26 14.50
C LEU A 10 10.47 13.74 15.93
N VAL A 11 11.55 13.52 16.69
CA VAL A 11 11.50 13.11 18.10
C VAL A 11 10.72 14.11 18.95
N LYS A 12 10.94 15.42 18.74
CA LYS A 12 10.17 16.48 19.41
C LYS A 12 8.69 16.46 19.03
N ARG A 13 8.37 16.22 17.75
CA ARG A 13 6.97 16.16 17.27
C ARG A 13 6.15 15.07 17.97
N TYR A 14 6.76 13.94 18.29
CA TYR A 14 6.10 12.81 18.95
C TYR A 14 6.47 12.68 20.43
N GLU A 15 6.83 13.78 21.11
CA GLU A 15 7.28 13.76 22.51
C GLU A 15 6.25 13.18 23.49
N HIS A 16 4.96 13.27 23.16
CA HIS A 16 3.86 12.73 23.95
C HIS A 16 3.55 11.25 23.65
N ASN A 17 4.23 10.61 22.69
CA ASN A 17 4.08 9.19 22.38
C ASN A 17 5.45 8.48 22.48
N ALA A 18 5.66 7.82 23.62
CA ALA A 18 6.95 7.20 23.96
C ALA A 18 7.41 6.16 22.93
N LEU A 19 6.48 5.36 22.40
CA LEU A 19 6.79 4.34 21.41
C LEU A 19 7.14 4.96 20.06
N LEU A 20 6.34 5.89 19.53
CA LEU A 20 6.66 6.55 18.26
C LEU A 20 8.00 7.28 18.35
N ARG A 21 8.29 7.92 19.48
CA ARG A 21 9.58 8.55 19.74
C ARG A 21 10.73 7.54 19.69
N ALA A 22 10.57 6.37 20.28
CA ALA A 22 11.58 5.32 20.26
C ALA A 22 11.76 4.74 18.84
N LEU A 23 10.66 4.47 18.12
CA LEU A 23 10.69 3.98 16.75
C LEU A 23 11.39 4.94 15.77
N VAL A 24 11.15 6.25 15.90
CA VAL A 24 11.87 7.27 15.10
C VAL A 24 13.38 7.16 15.27
N GLN A 25 13.86 6.85 16.48
CA GLN A 25 15.30 6.74 16.77
C GLN A 25 15.94 5.47 16.20
N LEU A 26 15.15 4.43 15.91
CA LEU A 26 15.63 3.17 15.34
C LEU A 26 15.88 3.24 13.83
N ILE A 27 15.40 4.27 13.13
CA ILE A 27 15.54 4.40 11.68
C ILE A 27 16.86 5.13 11.33
N PRO A 28 17.79 4.48 10.62
CA PRO A 28 19.04 5.11 10.21
C PRO A 28 18.79 6.10 9.06
N LEU A 29 18.77 7.40 9.38
CA LEU A 29 18.63 8.47 8.39
C LEU A 29 19.94 8.94 7.75
N SER A 30 21.08 8.45 8.22
CA SER A 30 22.39 8.83 7.71
C SER A 30 22.63 8.32 6.28
N ILE A 31 23.46 9.07 5.54
CA ILE A 31 23.93 8.74 4.19
C ILE A 31 25.45 8.55 4.31
N GLY A 32 26.01 7.53 3.67
CA GLY A 32 27.44 7.23 3.68
C GLY A 32 28.31 8.41 3.20
N SER A 33 29.53 8.49 3.73
CA SER A 33 30.36 9.69 3.87
C SER A 33 31.08 10.22 2.62
N ALA A 34 30.52 10.09 1.41
CA ALA A 34 31.24 10.42 0.17
C ALA A 34 30.45 11.28 -0.85
N VAL A 35 29.42 12.02 -0.41
CA VAL A 35 28.53 12.79 -1.29
C VAL A 35 28.55 14.28 -0.93
N ASP A 36 28.36 15.15 -1.92
CA ASP A 36 28.21 16.62 -1.75
C ASP A 36 27.14 16.98 -0.69
N THR A 37 27.47 17.92 0.20
CA THR A 37 26.62 18.41 1.30
C THR A 37 25.23 18.86 0.84
N ALA A 38 25.11 19.44 -0.36
CA ALA A 38 23.81 19.87 -0.89
C ALA A 38 22.90 18.67 -1.24
N VAL A 39 23.47 17.64 -1.88
CA VAL A 39 22.75 16.41 -2.22
C VAL A 39 22.36 15.65 -0.95
N ILE A 40 23.26 15.57 0.03
CA ILE A 40 22.97 14.96 1.34
C ILE A 40 21.77 15.66 2.00
N THR A 41 21.77 16.99 2.03
CA THR A 41 20.69 17.78 2.64
C THR A 41 19.34 17.51 1.96
N LYS A 42 19.34 17.43 0.62
CA LYS A 42 18.10 17.16 -0.13
C LYS A 42 17.57 15.75 0.12
N VAL A 43 18.43 14.74 0.13
CA VAL A 43 18.03 13.36 0.40
C VAL A 43 17.53 13.22 1.84
N GLN A 44 18.20 13.85 2.82
CA GLN A 44 17.74 13.88 4.20
C GLN A 44 16.36 14.53 4.32
N SER A 45 16.12 15.65 3.64
CA SER A 45 14.80 16.31 3.60
C SER A 45 13.71 15.42 2.98
N ILE A 46 14.02 14.69 1.91
CA ILE A 46 13.07 13.74 1.29
C ILE A 46 12.72 12.61 2.27
N ARG A 47 13.73 12.01 2.92
CA ARG A 47 13.50 10.96 3.91
C ARG A 47 12.73 11.47 5.13
N ALA A 48 13.06 12.68 5.61
CA ALA A 48 12.36 13.36 6.69
C ALA A 48 10.86 13.48 6.41
N GLU A 49 10.53 13.96 5.20
CA GLU A 49 9.14 14.17 4.80
C GLU A 49 8.39 12.84 4.69
N ARG A 50 9.03 11.80 4.15
CA ARG A 50 8.44 10.46 4.08
C ARG A 50 8.17 9.88 5.47
N MET A 51 9.14 9.98 6.39
CA MET A 51 8.95 9.57 7.78
C MET A 51 7.84 10.38 8.46
N ARG A 52 7.79 11.69 8.22
CA ARG A 52 6.74 12.54 8.78
C ARG A 52 5.35 12.03 8.35
N VAL A 53 5.14 11.78 7.06
CA VAL A 53 3.87 11.22 6.56
C VAL A 53 3.57 9.85 7.20
N PHE A 54 4.58 8.99 7.33
CA PHE A 54 4.43 7.66 7.93
C PHE A 54 4.02 7.73 9.40
N PHE A 55 4.78 8.46 10.22
CA PHE A 55 4.53 8.57 11.66
C PHE A 55 3.30 9.43 11.97
N ASP A 56 2.96 10.42 11.16
CA ASP A 56 1.69 11.15 11.27
C ASP A 56 0.50 10.19 11.06
N GLU A 57 0.57 9.27 10.09
CA GLU A 57 -0.49 8.29 9.88
C GLU A 57 -0.58 7.28 11.03
N LEU A 58 0.55 6.82 11.58
CA LEU A 58 0.58 5.96 12.77
C LEU A 58 -0.04 6.66 13.98
N ALA A 59 0.30 7.93 14.21
CA ALA A 59 -0.22 8.73 15.33
C ALA A 59 -1.73 9.02 15.21
N ASN A 60 -2.25 9.11 13.98
CA ASN A 60 -3.67 9.29 13.69
C ASN A 60 -4.46 7.97 13.69
N GLY A 61 -3.84 6.84 14.01
CA GLY A 61 -4.53 5.57 14.20
C GLY A 61 -5.32 5.59 15.52
N ASN A 62 -6.52 5.02 15.53
CA ASN A 62 -7.31 4.86 16.76
C ASN A 62 -6.79 3.72 17.67
N GLN A 63 -5.61 3.17 17.37
CA GLN A 63 -4.99 2.09 18.12
C GLN A 63 -3.92 2.65 19.04
N GLU A 64 -4.03 2.32 20.32
CA GLU A 64 -2.99 2.65 21.30
C GLU A 64 -1.76 1.79 21.02
N LEU A 65 -0.69 2.46 20.58
CA LEU A 65 0.61 1.86 20.40
C LEU A 65 1.30 1.73 21.77
N SER A 66 1.23 0.53 22.34
CA SER A 66 1.73 0.25 23.68
C SER A 66 3.26 0.15 23.72
N PRO A 67 3.96 0.69 24.74
CA PRO A 67 5.43 0.66 24.83
C PRO A 67 6.05 -0.75 24.74
N GLU A 68 5.34 -1.79 25.17
CA GLU A 68 5.78 -3.18 25.18
C GLU A 68 6.02 -3.74 23.77
N LEU A 69 5.46 -3.11 22.73
CA LEU A 69 5.73 -3.50 21.34
C LEU A 69 7.21 -3.35 20.97
N ILE A 70 7.97 -2.50 21.67
CA ILE A 70 9.41 -2.33 21.39
C ILE A 70 10.24 -3.57 21.75
N ASP A 71 9.74 -4.40 22.66
CA ASP A 71 10.41 -5.64 23.07
C ASP A 71 9.94 -6.84 22.24
N ASN A 72 8.98 -6.64 21.32
CA ASN A 72 8.48 -7.67 20.43
C ASN A 72 9.28 -7.71 19.12
N ASN A 73 10.10 -8.76 18.96
CA ASN A 73 10.93 -8.95 17.77
C ASN A 73 10.12 -9.02 16.46
N ASP A 74 8.96 -9.67 16.47
CA ASP A 74 8.10 -9.81 15.28
C ASP A 74 7.56 -8.44 14.85
N PHE A 75 7.13 -7.63 15.83
CA PHE A 75 6.70 -6.26 15.56
C PHE A 75 7.86 -5.39 15.04
N LEU A 76 9.04 -5.46 15.67
CA LEU A 76 10.22 -4.71 15.21
C LEU A 76 10.63 -5.10 13.80
N HIS A 77 10.55 -6.39 13.47
CA HIS A 77 10.81 -6.90 12.12
C HIS A 77 9.83 -6.28 11.10
N CYS A 78 8.52 -6.37 11.38
CA CYS A 78 7.48 -5.75 10.56
C CYS A 78 7.69 -4.23 10.41
N PHE A 79 8.10 -3.55 11.48
CA PHE A 79 8.42 -2.13 11.49
C PHE A 79 9.62 -1.80 10.59
N PHE A 80 10.72 -2.55 10.68
CA PHE A 80 11.90 -2.32 9.84
C PHE A 80 11.59 -2.55 8.36
N ALA A 81 10.95 -3.68 8.03
CA ALA A 81 10.55 -3.98 6.66
C ALA A 81 9.65 -2.89 6.06
N THR A 82 8.68 -2.42 6.85
CA THR A 82 7.70 -1.44 6.39
C THR A 82 8.27 -0.03 6.28
N SER A 83 9.07 0.38 7.25
CA SER A 83 9.73 1.69 7.22
C SER A 83 10.70 1.79 6.03
N GLU A 84 11.35 0.69 5.65
CA GLU A 84 12.21 0.65 4.47
C GLU A 84 11.43 0.93 3.18
N VAL A 85 10.32 0.24 2.93
CA VAL A 85 9.51 0.47 1.70
C VAL A 85 8.81 1.83 1.73
N ALA A 86 8.37 2.30 2.90
CA ALA A 86 7.80 3.64 3.07
C ALA A 86 8.82 4.74 2.74
N LEU A 87 10.10 4.54 3.10
CA LEU A 87 11.18 5.46 2.78
C LEU A 87 11.62 5.40 1.31
N LYS A 88 11.32 4.33 0.56
CA LYS A 88 11.66 4.20 -0.86
C LYS A 88 10.65 4.87 -1.79
N THR A 89 9.35 4.82 -1.45
CA THR A 89 8.29 5.41 -2.29
C THR A 89 8.24 6.94 -2.24
N HIS A 90 7.84 7.58 -3.35
CA HIS A 90 7.57 9.03 -3.40
C HIS A 90 6.08 9.38 -3.22
N ARG A 91 5.20 8.37 -3.14
CA ARG A 91 3.74 8.55 -3.07
C ARG A 91 3.28 8.58 -1.62
N ALA A 92 2.83 9.73 -1.15
CA ALA A 92 2.36 9.92 0.23
C ALA A 92 1.19 8.98 0.58
N GLU A 93 0.32 8.68 -0.39
CA GLU A 93 -0.79 7.74 -0.25
C GLU A 93 -0.29 6.33 0.10
N LYS A 94 0.73 5.84 -0.61
CA LYS A 94 1.35 4.54 -0.31
C LYS A 94 2.02 4.55 1.05
N ILE A 95 2.68 5.66 1.43
CA ILE A 95 3.28 5.79 2.78
C ILE A 95 2.20 5.62 3.86
N ARG A 96 1.03 6.21 3.67
CA ARG A 96 -0.11 6.01 4.59
C ARG A 96 -0.61 4.58 4.58
N TYR A 97 -0.67 3.92 3.43
CA TYR A 97 -1.05 2.50 3.35
C TYR A 97 -0.07 1.59 4.09
N PHE A 98 1.24 1.83 3.97
CA PHE A 98 2.27 1.12 4.73
C PHE A 98 2.11 1.33 6.24
N ALA A 99 1.86 2.56 6.69
CA ALA A 99 1.63 2.84 8.11
C ALA A 99 0.40 2.08 8.65
N ARG A 100 -0.70 2.04 7.88
CA ARG A 100 -1.92 1.30 8.26
C ARG A 100 -1.71 -0.21 8.28
N LEU A 101 -0.96 -0.74 7.32
CA LEU A 101 -0.57 -2.14 7.32
C LEU A 101 0.20 -2.50 8.61
N LEU A 102 1.17 -1.66 9.00
CA LEU A 102 1.92 -1.84 10.25
C LEU A 102 1.01 -1.75 11.49
N LEU A 103 0.05 -0.82 11.54
CA LEU A 103 -0.94 -0.79 12.62
C LEU A 103 -1.70 -2.12 12.72
N GLY A 104 -2.04 -2.72 11.58
CA GLY A 104 -2.64 -4.05 11.53
C GLY A 104 -1.80 -5.13 12.23
N ALA A 105 -0.47 -5.05 12.22
CA ALA A 105 0.40 -6.00 12.90
C ALA A 105 0.32 -5.93 14.43
N THR A 106 -0.21 -4.83 14.97
CA THR A 106 -0.43 -4.67 16.42
C THR A 106 -1.74 -5.31 16.89
N VAL A 107 -2.61 -5.73 15.96
CA VAL A 107 -3.90 -6.34 16.27
C VAL A 107 -3.76 -7.85 16.33
N GLU A 108 -4.06 -8.42 17.50
CA GLU A 108 -4.03 -9.86 17.72
C GLU A 108 -4.92 -10.60 16.70
N GLY A 109 -4.40 -11.69 16.14
CA GLY A 109 -5.10 -12.50 15.14
C GLY A 109 -5.33 -11.82 13.79
N ARG A 110 -4.83 -10.58 13.59
CA ARG A 110 -4.96 -9.90 12.30
C ARG A 110 -4.10 -10.54 11.23
N PHE A 111 -2.95 -11.08 11.59
CA PHE A 111 -2.10 -11.93 10.75
C PHE A 111 -1.84 -13.23 11.51
N SER A 112 -1.74 -14.33 10.78
CA SER A 112 -1.38 -15.65 11.31
C SER A 112 0.10 -15.78 11.62
N SER A 113 0.95 -14.99 10.94
CA SER A 113 2.40 -14.99 11.09
C SER A 113 3.02 -13.71 10.52
N VAL A 114 4.31 -13.50 10.83
CA VAL A 114 5.15 -12.47 10.18
C VAL A 114 5.27 -12.70 8.68
N ASP A 115 5.34 -13.96 8.24
CA ASP A 115 5.41 -14.30 6.80
C ASP A 115 4.15 -13.82 6.06
N GLU A 116 2.95 -14.07 6.63
CA GLU A 116 1.70 -13.56 6.03
C GLU A 116 1.72 -12.01 5.95
N TYR A 117 2.20 -11.34 6.99
CA TYR A 117 2.35 -9.89 6.98
C TYR A 117 3.25 -9.43 5.83
N GLU A 118 4.41 -10.05 5.67
CA GLU A 118 5.35 -9.74 4.60
C GLU A 118 4.76 -9.96 3.21
N GLU A 119 3.98 -11.02 3.00
CA GLU A 119 3.30 -11.25 1.73
C GLU A 119 2.43 -10.04 1.33
N TYR A 120 1.65 -9.49 2.26
CA TYR A 120 0.85 -8.29 1.99
C TYR A 120 1.70 -7.03 1.83
N LEU A 121 2.79 -6.90 2.58
CA LEU A 121 3.74 -5.81 2.42
C LEU A 121 4.35 -5.82 1.01
N TYR A 122 4.78 -6.99 0.53
CA TYR A 122 5.37 -7.17 -0.80
C TYR A 122 4.37 -6.87 -1.90
N ILE A 123 3.12 -7.33 -1.80
CA ILE A 123 2.08 -7.00 -2.78
C ILE A 123 1.86 -5.48 -2.82
N LEU A 124 1.77 -4.84 -1.65
CA LEU A 124 1.56 -3.41 -1.56
C LEU A 124 2.76 -2.62 -2.09
N ASP A 125 3.99 -3.09 -1.88
CA ASP A 125 5.20 -2.47 -2.42
C ASP A 125 5.29 -2.62 -3.95
N GLU A 126 5.05 -3.83 -4.46
CA GLU A 126 5.10 -4.16 -5.89
C GLU A 126 4.09 -3.35 -6.71
N LEU A 127 2.86 -3.21 -6.21
CA LEU A 127 1.82 -2.47 -6.91
C LEU A 127 2.11 -0.96 -6.86
N SER A 128 2.19 -0.33 -8.03
CA SER A 128 2.24 1.12 -8.12
C SER A 128 0.95 1.74 -7.58
N TYR A 129 1.00 3.01 -7.18
CA TYR A 129 -0.21 3.71 -6.74
C TYR A 129 -1.31 3.69 -7.81
N ARG A 130 -0.92 3.83 -9.09
CA ARG A 130 -1.86 3.78 -10.22
C ARG A 130 -2.54 2.42 -10.35
N GLU A 131 -1.79 1.34 -10.17
CA GLU A 131 -2.33 -0.03 -10.21
C GLU A 131 -3.29 -0.29 -9.05
N LEU A 132 -2.94 0.14 -7.83
CA LEU A 132 -3.85 0.09 -6.69
C LEU A 132 -5.13 0.88 -6.96
N SER A 133 -5.02 2.09 -7.51
CA SER A 133 -6.21 2.89 -7.85
C SER A 133 -7.11 2.24 -8.89
N VAL A 134 -6.53 1.57 -9.90
CA VAL A 134 -7.32 0.82 -10.89
C VAL A 134 -8.01 -0.39 -10.26
N LEU A 135 -7.31 -1.14 -9.39
CA LEU A 135 -7.92 -2.25 -8.65
C LEU A 135 -9.08 -1.79 -7.78
N LEU A 136 -8.92 -0.68 -7.07
CA LEU A 136 -9.98 -0.09 -6.25
C LEU A 136 -11.14 0.42 -7.09
N LEU A 137 -10.86 1.03 -8.25
CA LEU A 137 -11.92 1.42 -9.18
C LEU A 137 -12.72 0.20 -9.64
N LEU A 138 -12.06 -0.88 -10.05
CA LEU A 138 -12.75 -2.09 -10.50
C LEU A 138 -13.65 -2.67 -9.39
N ASP A 139 -13.16 -2.70 -8.16
CA ASP A 139 -13.93 -3.10 -6.98
C ASP A 139 -15.17 -2.21 -6.73
N GLU A 140 -15.06 -0.90 -6.94
CA GLU A 140 -16.20 0.03 -6.86
C GLU A 140 -17.26 -0.31 -7.92
N TYR A 141 -16.84 -0.62 -9.15
CA TYR A 141 -17.73 -1.07 -10.22
C TYR A 141 -18.41 -2.41 -9.88
N GLU A 142 -17.66 -3.39 -9.39
CA GLU A 142 -18.19 -4.69 -8.97
C GLU A 142 -19.24 -4.55 -7.86
N THR A 143 -19.00 -3.63 -6.92
CA THR A 143 -19.94 -3.32 -5.83
C THR A 143 -21.20 -2.60 -6.34
N ARG A 144 -21.05 -1.68 -7.29
CA ARG A 144 -22.15 -0.91 -7.88
C ARG A 144 -23.05 -1.75 -8.78
N PHE A 145 -22.49 -2.79 -9.40
CA PHE A 145 -23.18 -3.66 -10.34
C PHE A 145 -23.14 -5.13 -9.85
N PRO A 146 -23.86 -5.46 -8.76
CA PRO A 146 -23.86 -6.83 -8.23
C PRO A 146 -24.43 -7.84 -9.25
N ILE A 147 -24.00 -9.08 -9.12
CA ILE A 147 -24.50 -10.21 -9.93
C ILE A 147 -25.98 -10.41 -9.62
N LEU A 148 -26.83 -10.40 -10.66
CA LEU A 148 -28.26 -10.65 -10.51
C LEU A 148 -28.56 -12.16 -10.54
N GLU A 149 -29.72 -12.55 -10.01
CA GLU A 149 -30.14 -13.95 -10.02
C GLU A 149 -30.19 -14.50 -11.46
N GLY A 150 -29.43 -15.57 -11.72
CA GLY A 150 -29.32 -16.19 -13.04
C GLY A 150 -28.26 -15.58 -13.97
N GLU A 151 -27.56 -14.52 -13.56
CA GLU A 151 -26.40 -14.00 -14.30
C GLU A 151 -25.10 -14.73 -13.94
N SER A 152 -24.26 -14.91 -14.95
CA SER A 152 -22.84 -15.24 -14.77
C SER A 152 -22.00 -13.98 -14.57
N ASP A 153 -20.83 -14.13 -13.95
CA ASP A 153 -19.85 -13.04 -13.80
C ASP A 153 -19.62 -12.29 -15.12
N CYS A 154 -19.41 -12.99 -16.24
CA CYS A 154 -19.16 -12.35 -17.53
C CYS A 154 -20.33 -11.48 -18.01
N GLN A 155 -21.58 -11.90 -17.76
CA GLN A 155 -22.76 -11.11 -18.14
C GLN A 155 -22.87 -9.83 -17.31
N THR A 156 -22.59 -9.92 -16.01
CA THR A 156 -22.56 -8.76 -15.12
C THR A 156 -21.52 -7.73 -15.56
N PHE A 157 -20.33 -8.20 -15.98
CA PHE A 157 -19.21 -7.32 -16.37
C PHE A 157 -19.44 -6.62 -17.71
N ILE A 158 -20.16 -7.24 -18.66
CA ILE A 158 -20.57 -6.57 -19.90
C ILE A 158 -21.30 -5.26 -19.65
N ARG A 159 -22.05 -5.15 -18.53
CA ARG A 159 -22.85 -3.96 -18.21
C ARG A 159 -22.01 -2.71 -17.93
N PHE A 160 -20.81 -2.87 -17.36
CA PHE A 160 -19.99 -1.75 -16.91
C PHE A 160 -18.60 -1.70 -17.52
N TRP A 161 -18.12 -2.78 -18.14
CA TRP A 161 -16.77 -2.84 -18.70
C TRP A 161 -16.45 -1.71 -19.69
N PRO A 162 -17.38 -1.27 -20.57
CA PRO A 162 -17.11 -0.13 -21.45
C PRO A 162 -16.78 1.15 -20.67
N GLU A 163 -17.55 1.47 -19.62
CA GLU A 163 -17.37 2.64 -18.77
C GLU A 163 -16.05 2.53 -17.98
N PHE A 164 -15.79 1.38 -17.37
CA PHE A 164 -14.54 1.11 -16.67
C PHE A 164 -13.33 1.24 -17.61
N SER A 165 -13.40 0.68 -18.82
CA SER A 165 -12.35 0.74 -19.83
C SER A 165 -12.09 2.18 -20.28
N GLU A 166 -13.13 2.99 -20.44
CA GLU A 166 -13.00 4.42 -20.75
C GLU A 166 -12.31 5.19 -19.61
N GLU A 167 -12.61 4.87 -18.35
CA GLU A 167 -11.91 5.44 -17.20
C GLU A 167 -10.42 5.06 -17.15
N LEU A 168 -10.04 3.86 -17.58
CA LEU A 168 -8.62 3.50 -17.69
C LEU A 168 -7.85 4.45 -18.61
N SER A 169 -8.43 4.82 -19.75
CA SER A 169 -7.81 5.75 -20.70
C SER A 169 -7.84 7.19 -20.21
N THR A 170 -8.99 7.64 -19.74
CA THR A 170 -9.22 9.06 -19.42
C THR A 170 -8.64 9.47 -18.07
N ARG A 171 -8.88 8.68 -17.02
CA ARG A 171 -8.48 9.00 -15.64
C ARG A 171 -7.08 8.51 -15.30
N TYR A 172 -6.69 7.35 -15.83
CA TYR A 172 -5.40 6.73 -15.51
C TYR A 172 -4.37 6.79 -16.65
N SER A 173 -4.74 7.38 -17.79
CA SER A 173 -3.88 7.54 -18.96
C SER A 173 -3.25 6.21 -19.38
N ILE A 174 -4.03 5.13 -19.39
CA ILE A 174 -3.63 3.82 -19.88
C ILE A 174 -4.05 3.73 -21.35
N PRO A 175 -3.10 3.68 -22.30
CA PRO A 175 -3.41 3.55 -23.73
C PRO A 175 -4.29 2.32 -24.01
N ASP A 176 -5.19 2.44 -24.99
CA ASP A 176 -6.15 1.37 -25.31
C ASP A 176 -5.46 0.04 -25.69
N ASP A 177 -4.31 0.12 -26.36
CA ASP A 177 -3.48 -1.00 -26.76
C ASP A 177 -2.65 -1.60 -25.60
N GLU A 178 -2.50 -0.88 -24.49
CA GLU A 178 -1.79 -1.35 -23.28
C GLU A 178 -2.73 -1.91 -22.20
N LYS A 179 -4.05 -1.67 -22.28
CA LYS A 179 -5.02 -2.05 -21.23
C LYS A 179 -4.93 -3.51 -20.81
N ASN A 180 -4.91 -4.43 -21.77
CA ASN A 180 -4.85 -5.86 -21.46
C ASN A 180 -3.55 -6.22 -20.75
N THR A 181 -2.41 -5.74 -21.24
CA THR A 181 -1.09 -5.96 -20.62
C THR A 181 -1.03 -5.36 -19.21
N PHE A 182 -1.65 -4.19 -19.02
CA PHE A 182 -1.76 -3.56 -17.70
C PHE A 182 -2.57 -4.44 -16.73
N LEU A 183 -3.74 -4.94 -17.16
CA LEU A 183 -4.57 -5.82 -16.34
C LEU A 183 -3.91 -7.18 -16.08
N ASP A 184 -3.21 -7.76 -17.06
CA ASP A 184 -2.44 -9.00 -16.90
C ASP A 184 -1.35 -8.84 -15.83
N ARG A 185 -0.70 -7.66 -15.78
CA ARG A 185 0.26 -7.34 -14.71
C ARG A 185 -0.41 -7.29 -13.34
N LEU A 186 -1.63 -6.74 -13.22
CA LEU A 186 -2.39 -6.81 -11.97
C LEU A 186 -2.65 -8.25 -11.54
N GLY A 187 -2.87 -9.16 -12.50
CA GLY A 187 -3.04 -10.59 -12.23
C GLY A 187 -1.88 -11.23 -11.48
N ARG A 188 -0.64 -10.76 -11.70
CA ARG A 188 0.57 -11.27 -11.03
C ARG A 188 0.59 -11.01 -9.52
N SER A 189 -0.07 -9.95 -9.07
CA SER A 189 -0.22 -9.65 -7.64
C SER A 189 -1.22 -10.58 -6.94
N GLY A 190 -2.02 -11.32 -7.72
CA GLY A 190 -3.16 -12.09 -7.23
C GLY A 190 -4.35 -11.25 -6.79
N CYS A 191 -4.36 -9.93 -7.01
CA CYS A 191 -5.49 -9.02 -6.71
C CYS A 191 -6.52 -8.94 -7.84
N PHE A 192 -6.20 -9.46 -9.02
CA PHE A 192 -7.06 -9.50 -10.20
C PHE A 192 -7.03 -10.90 -10.82
N ALA A 193 -8.14 -11.35 -11.37
CA ALA A 193 -8.26 -12.63 -12.06
C ALA A 193 -9.01 -12.47 -13.37
N THR A 194 -8.32 -12.71 -14.49
CA THR A 194 -8.91 -12.74 -15.83
C THR A 194 -9.90 -13.89 -15.96
N PHE A 195 -11.04 -13.66 -16.63
CA PHE A 195 -11.97 -14.73 -16.93
C PHE A 195 -11.33 -15.74 -17.89
N VAL A 196 -11.43 -17.02 -17.55
CA VAL A 196 -10.92 -18.13 -18.38
C VAL A 196 -12.08 -18.87 -19.06
N GLY A 197 -12.03 -18.98 -20.40
CA GLY A 197 -13.04 -19.72 -21.18
C GLY A 197 -13.41 -19.03 -22.49
N VAL A 198 -13.93 -19.82 -23.45
CA VAL A 198 -14.51 -19.30 -24.70
C VAL A 198 -15.92 -18.81 -24.40
N TYR A 199 -16.02 -17.60 -23.86
CA TYR A 199 -17.31 -16.93 -23.75
C TYR A 199 -17.66 -16.38 -25.13
N LEU A 200 -18.77 -16.86 -25.69
CA LEU A 200 -19.39 -16.36 -26.92
C LEU A 200 -19.80 -14.88 -26.71
N GLY A 201 -18.84 -13.96 -26.79
CA GLY A 201 -19.08 -12.55 -26.48
C GLY A 201 -17.87 -11.60 -26.45
N GLY A 202 -16.64 -12.05 -26.69
CA GLY A 202 -15.50 -11.13 -26.81
C GLY A 202 -14.99 -10.58 -25.47
N VAL A 203 -15.11 -11.36 -24.41
CA VAL A 203 -14.73 -11.00 -23.02
C VAL A 203 -13.22 -11.10 -22.77
N TYR A 204 -12.41 -11.03 -23.83
CA TYR A 204 -10.96 -11.23 -23.77
C TYR A 204 -10.28 -10.09 -23.00
N GLY A 205 -9.46 -10.43 -22.00
CA GLY A 205 -8.77 -9.46 -21.15
C GLY A 205 -9.63 -8.86 -20.02
N GLN A 206 -10.90 -9.24 -19.90
CA GLN A 206 -11.71 -8.85 -18.74
C GLN A 206 -11.50 -9.80 -17.56
N GLY A 207 -11.74 -9.29 -16.36
CA GLY A 207 -11.58 -10.07 -15.14
C GLY A 207 -12.13 -9.34 -13.94
N LYS A 208 -12.02 -9.98 -12.79
CA LYS A 208 -12.56 -9.49 -11.52
C LYS A 208 -11.51 -9.32 -10.45
N THR A 209 -11.82 -8.53 -9.44
CA THR A 209 -11.01 -8.47 -8.22
C THR A 209 -11.11 -9.77 -7.42
N THR A 210 -10.12 -10.03 -6.59
CA THR A 210 -10.03 -11.28 -5.81
C THR A 210 -10.22 -11.02 -4.31
N PRO A 211 -10.47 -12.06 -3.50
CA PRO A 211 -10.50 -11.93 -2.04
C PRO A 211 -9.22 -11.33 -1.45
N ARG A 212 -8.07 -11.47 -2.15
CA ARG A 212 -6.80 -10.87 -1.75
C ARG A 212 -6.86 -9.33 -1.80
N LEU A 213 -7.49 -8.75 -2.82
CA LEU A 213 -7.72 -7.30 -2.85
C LEU A 213 -8.63 -6.88 -1.69
N GLN A 214 -9.70 -7.63 -1.41
CA GLN A 214 -10.60 -7.32 -0.29
C GLN A 214 -9.84 -7.30 1.03
N ARG A 215 -8.97 -8.30 1.25
CA ARG A 215 -8.10 -8.36 2.40
C ARG A 215 -7.18 -7.13 2.49
N ILE A 216 -6.51 -6.76 1.40
CA ILE A 216 -5.67 -5.55 1.35
C ILE A 216 -6.49 -4.30 1.70
N LYS A 217 -7.69 -4.14 1.12
CA LYS A 217 -8.60 -3.02 1.43
C LYS A 217 -8.86 -2.93 2.93
N THR A 218 -9.16 -4.05 3.59
CA THR A 218 -9.37 -4.06 5.05
C THR A 218 -8.13 -3.67 5.86
N LEU A 219 -6.93 -3.82 5.30
CA LEU A 219 -5.67 -3.50 5.96
C LEU A 219 -5.24 -2.04 5.75
N ILE A 220 -5.62 -1.42 4.63
CA ILE A 220 -5.05 -0.11 4.23
C ILE A 220 -6.09 1.01 4.03
N LEU A 221 -7.38 0.68 3.91
CA LEU A 221 -8.46 1.65 3.79
C LEU A 221 -9.17 1.80 5.13
N ARG A 222 -9.64 3.02 5.41
CA ARG A 222 -10.44 3.37 6.59
C ARG A 222 -11.92 3.42 6.21
#